data_AF-A0A4R1L3X3-F1
#
_entry.id   AF-A0A4R1L3X3-F1
#
_cell.length_a   1.000
_cell.length_b   1.000
_cell.length_c   1.000
_cell.angle_alpha   90.00
_cell.angle_beta   90.00
_cell.angle_gamma   90.00
#
_symmetry.space_group_name_H-M   'P 1'
#
loop_
_entity.id
_entity.type
_entity.pdbx_description
1 polymer ?
#
loop_
_entity_poly.entity_id
_entity_poly.type
_entity_poly.pdbx_seq_one_letter_code
_entity_poly.pdbx_strand_id
1 'polypeptide(L)'
;MDAPTPRRRPVRKAVNALRDETYRAMLRLEGGRPDAAPLLCDALLTAWRGSGSVEEPEQFGEWLRKVTPVCLEMLYASTHGGYGKSASAHYSRPPNISKRKLLRENMEIKVAHLDHVRFSIQTRGHTIISDQPVEAAGNDTGMTPPELLLASLGSCAAFYAVQYLKIRKLAESGVEVTVHAEKLKQPSRIGNFLIQVACPVPLSEEQKQGMMRAVHQCLVHNTLLNPPEIAIQLTTESPTEAQVQR
;
A
#
# COMPACT_ATOMS: atom_id res chain seq x y z
N MET A 1 47.85 0.28 49.57
CA MET A 1 47.08 -0.77 48.87
C MET A 1 45.64 -0.57 49.28
N ASP A 2 44.90 0.25 48.55
CA ASP A 2 43.48 0.49 48.85
C ASP A 2 42.63 -0.07 47.72
N ALA A 3 41.76 -1.00 48.08
CA ALA A 3 40.86 -1.70 47.17
C ALA A 3 39.83 -0.72 46.57
N PRO A 4 39.51 -0.82 45.26
CA PRO A 4 38.46 0.00 44.69
C PRO A 4 37.08 -0.48 45.17
N THR A 5 36.30 0.49 45.63
CA THR A 5 34.91 0.40 46.12
C THR A 5 33.99 -0.30 45.10
N PRO A 6 33.05 -1.17 45.52
CA PRO A 6 32.15 -1.84 44.60
C PRO A 6 31.15 -0.82 44.03
N ARG A 7 31.24 -0.55 42.72
CA ARG A 7 30.22 0.24 42.00
C ARG A 7 28.86 -0.44 42.18
N ARG A 8 27.93 0.24 42.86
CA ARG A 8 26.54 -0.19 43.06
C ARG A 8 25.82 -0.36 41.71
N ARG A 9 25.81 -1.62 41.26
CA ARG A 9 24.75 -2.47 40.67
C ARG A 9 23.65 -1.90 39.73
N PRO A 10 23.15 -2.77 38.82
CA PRO A 10 22.43 -2.51 37.59
C PRO A 10 20.90 -2.36 37.80
N VAL A 11 20.50 -1.66 38.86
CA VAL A 11 19.12 -1.63 39.33
C VAL A 11 18.19 -0.93 38.33
N ARG A 12 18.61 0.20 37.74
CA ARG A 12 17.80 0.94 36.75
C ARG A 12 17.46 0.12 35.51
N LYS A 13 18.38 -0.72 35.04
CA LYS A 13 18.21 -1.54 33.83
C LYS A 13 17.25 -2.70 34.08
N ALA A 14 17.35 -3.33 35.25
CA ALA A 14 16.45 -4.40 35.68
C ALA A 14 15.03 -3.88 35.98
N VAL A 15 14.91 -2.70 36.61
CA VAL A 15 13.61 -2.05 36.87
C VAL A 15 12.91 -1.67 35.57
N ASN A 16 13.65 -1.15 34.58
CA ASN A 16 13.08 -0.84 33.26
C ASN A 16 12.68 -2.12 32.51
N ALA A 17 13.48 -3.18 32.57
CA ALA A 17 13.14 -4.46 31.93
C ALA A 17 11.88 -5.10 32.53
N LEU A 18 11.74 -5.09 33.86
CA LEU A 18 10.56 -5.61 34.56
C LEU A 18 9.30 -4.78 34.27
N ARG A 19 9.47 -3.45 34.14
CA ARG A 19 8.41 -2.53 33.76
C ARG A 19 7.94 -2.80 32.32
N ASP A 20 8.87 -2.99 31.39
CA ASP A 20 8.56 -3.28 29.98
C ASP A 20 7.90 -4.66 29.82
N GLU A 21 8.24 -5.63 30.66
CA GLU A 21 7.62 -6.95 30.67
C GLU A 21 6.20 -6.91 31.25
N THR A 22 5.99 -6.15 32.33
CA THR A 22 4.67 -5.90 32.91
C THR A 22 3.73 -5.21 31.91
N TYR A 23 4.22 -4.20 31.18
CA TYR A 23 3.44 -3.55 30.13
C TYR A 23 3.06 -4.53 29.01
N ARG A 24 4.00 -5.36 28.54
CA ARG A 24 3.70 -6.40 27.53
C ARG A 24 2.69 -7.43 28.03
N ALA A 25 2.71 -7.76 29.32
CA ALA A 25 1.73 -8.68 29.92
C ALA A 25 0.32 -8.06 29.97
N MET A 26 0.18 -6.81 30.41
CA MET A 26 -1.11 -6.09 30.42
C MET A 26 -1.69 -5.97 29.01
N LEU A 27 -0.86 -5.65 28.01
CA LEU A 27 -1.30 -5.49 26.62
C LEU A 27 -1.76 -6.80 25.98
N ARG A 28 -1.13 -7.93 26.35
CA ARG A 28 -1.58 -9.25 25.90
C ARG A 28 -2.92 -9.66 26.53
N LEU A 29 -3.20 -9.24 27.77
CA LEU A 29 -4.45 -9.52 28.47
C LEU A 29 -5.62 -8.71 27.92
N GLU A 30 -5.39 -7.45 27.56
CA GLU A 30 -6.46 -6.55 27.07
C GLU A 30 -6.69 -6.64 25.54
N GLY A 31 -5.71 -7.09 24.75
CA GLY A 31 -5.80 -7.13 23.28
C GLY A 31 -6.88 -8.05 22.69
N GLY A 32 -7.59 -8.84 23.50
CA GLY A 32 -8.69 -9.70 23.07
C GLY A 32 -10.10 -9.13 23.30
N ARG A 33 -10.23 -7.93 23.90
CA ARG A 33 -11.54 -7.33 24.20
C ARG A 33 -12.00 -6.35 23.13
N PRO A 34 -13.31 -6.26 22.85
CA PRO A 34 -13.87 -5.15 22.08
C PRO A 34 -13.47 -3.81 22.72
N ASP A 35 -13.12 -2.82 21.91
CA ASP A 35 -12.76 -1.46 22.34
C ASP A 35 -11.47 -1.30 23.17
N ALA A 36 -10.66 -2.35 23.32
CA ALA A 36 -9.39 -2.26 24.03
C ALA A 36 -8.37 -1.35 23.32
N ALA A 37 -8.40 -1.30 21.99
CA ALA A 37 -7.45 -0.54 21.19
C ALA A 37 -7.50 0.99 21.49
N PRO A 38 -8.67 1.67 21.46
CA PRO A 38 -8.74 3.09 21.80
C PRO A 38 -8.37 3.39 23.27
N LEU A 39 -8.77 2.53 24.23
CA LEU A 39 -8.46 2.72 25.65
C LEU A 39 -6.95 2.56 25.94
N LEU A 40 -6.29 1.60 25.30
CA LEU A 40 -4.85 1.41 25.42
C LEU A 40 -4.07 2.55 24.77
N CYS A 41 -4.54 3.08 23.65
CA CYS A 41 -3.96 4.26 23.00
C CYS A 41 -4.00 5.48 23.94
N ASP A 42 -5.15 5.73 24.58
CA ASP A 42 -5.33 6.86 25.49
C ASP A 42 -4.45 6.76 26.75
N ALA A 43 -4.33 5.55 27.33
CA ALA A 43 -3.45 5.30 28.46
C ALA A 43 -1.96 5.51 28.12
N LEU A 44 -1.51 5.10 26.92
CA LEU A 44 -0.14 5.30 26.46
C LEU A 44 0.17 6.76 26.15
N LEU A 45 -0.78 7.48 25.56
CA LEU A 45 -0.67 8.93 25.34
C LEU A 45 -0.59 9.69 26.66
N THR A 46 -1.39 9.29 27.64
CA THR A 46 -1.38 9.88 29.00
C THR A 46 -0.04 9.62 29.70
N ALA A 47 0.48 8.39 29.63
CA ALA A 47 1.80 8.05 30.18
C ALA A 47 2.94 8.79 29.46
N TRP A 48 2.84 8.97 28.14
CA TRP A 48 3.81 9.74 27.37
C TRP A 48 3.84 11.22 27.76
N ARG A 49 2.66 11.85 27.85
CA ARG A 49 2.51 13.25 28.32
C ARG A 49 3.04 13.44 29.74
N GLY A 50 2.85 12.46 30.63
CA GLY A 50 3.37 12.49 32.00
C GLY A 50 4.88 12.25 32.13
N SER A 51 5.57 11.81 31.06
CA SER A 51 7.00 11.50 31.09
C SER A 51 7.93 12.70 30.85
N GLY A 52 7.37 13.89 30.60
CA GLY A 52 8.12 15.14 30.39
C GLY A 52 8.87 15.24 29.06
N SER A 53 8.66 14.31 28.12
CA SER A 53 9.30 14.29 26.78
C SER A 53 8.48 15.07 25.73
N VAL A 54 7.99 16.25 26.12
CA VAL A 54 6.94 16.99 25.40
C VAL A 54 7.54 18.17 24.65
N GLU A 55 8.15 17.96 23.48
CA GLU A 55 8.35 19.08 22.54
C GLU A 55 8.11 18.73 21.06
N GLU A 56 8.16 17.46 20.60
CA GLU A 56 7.94 17.14 19.17
C GLU A 56 7.09 15.87 18.90
N PRO A 57 6.06 15.93 18.03
CA PRO A 57 5.22 14.78 17.63
C PRO A 57 6.01 13.61 17.03
N GLU A 58 7.14 13.89 16.39
CA GLU A 58 8.02 12.91 15.75
C GLU A 58 8.69 11.98 16.77
N GLN A 59 8.88 12.47 18.01
CA GLN A 59 9.50 11.72 19.09
C GLN A 59 8.52 10.73 19.75
N PHE A 60 7.21 10.91 19.59
CA PHE A 60 6.21 9.96 20.10
C PHE A 60 6.33 8.59 19.45
N GLY A 61 6.48 8.56 18.12
CA GLY A 61 6.66 7.32 17.37
C GLY A 61 7.95 6.61 17.77
N GLU A 62 9.03 7.34 18.02
CA GLU A 62 10.29 6.76 18.46
C GLU A 62 10.25 6.27 19.93
N TRP A 63 9.59 7.01 20.82
CA TRP A 63 9.35 6.60 22.20
C TRP A 63 8.48 5.35 22.28
N LEU A 64 7.39 5.29 21.52
CA LEU A 64 6.53 4.11 21.42
C LEU A 64 7.31 2.88 20.91
N ARG A 65 8.18 3.06 19.89
CA ARG A 65 9.02 1.97 19.36
C ARG A 65 9.96 1.43 20.43
N LYS A 66 10.46 2.31 21.32
CA LYS A 66 11.35 1.93 22.43
C LYS A 66 10.59 1.22 23.56
N VAL A 67 9.42 1.73 23.95
CA VAL A 67 8.69 1.25 25.13
C VAL A 67 7.86 0.02 24.81
N THR A 68 7.16 -0.04 23.67
CA THR A 68 6.41 -1.25 23.31
C THR A 68 6.10 -1.35 21.80
N PRO A 69 6.81 -2.23 21.06
CA PRO A 69 6.56 -2.46 19.63
C PRO A 69 5.13 -2.93 19.32
N VAL A 70 4.51 -3.69 20.22
CA VAL A 70 3.13 -4.18 20.09
C VAL A 70 2.13 -3.02 20.11
N CYS A 71 2.41 -1.94 20.82
CA CYS A 71 1.55 -0.76 20.86
C CYS A 71 1.58 0.02 19.55
N LEU A 72 2.71 0.04 18.83
CA LEU A 72 2.74 0.62 17.49
C LEU A 72 1.84 -0.15 16.54
N GLU A 73 1.94 -1.47 16.54
CA GLU A 73 1.10 -2.31 15.70
C GLU A 73 -0.38 -2.15 16.07
N MET A 74 -0.71 -1.96 17.36
CA MET A 74 -2.08 -1.71 17.82
C MET A 74 -2.57 -0.27 17.53
N LEU A 75 -1.72 0.75 17.62
CA LEU A 75 -2.02 2.15 17.24
C LEU A 75 -2.20 2.28 15.73
N TYR A 76 -1.35 1.62 14.96
CA TYR A 76 -1.49 1.52 13.52
C TYR A 76 -2.77 0.74 13.17
N ALA A 77 -3.05 -0.38 13.85
CA ALA A 77 -4.27 -1.15 13.63
C ALA A 77 -5.55 -0.46 14.15
N SER A 78 -5.47 0.47 15.10
CA SER A 78 -6.62 1.26 15.58
C SER A 78 -6.90 2.47 14.70
N THR A 79 -5.86 3.04 14.09
CA THR A 79 -5.98 4.12 13.10
C THR A 79 -6.29 3.60 11.69
N HIS A 80 -5.91 2.36 11.38
CA HIS A 80 -6.03 1.77 10.03
C HIS A 80 -6.81 0.45 10.00
N GLY A 81 -7.50 0.08 11.09
CA GLY A 81 -8.48 -1.01 11.14
C GLY A 81 -7.94 -2.42 10.84
N GLY A 82 -7.35 -3.08 11.84
CA GLY A 82 -7.36 -4.56 11.93
C GLY A 82 -6.01 -5.25 12.18
N TYR A 83 -5.90 -5.92 13.34
CA TYR A 83 -4.77 -6.76 13.77
C TYR A 83 -5.05 -8.24 13.46
N GLY A 84 -4.15 -8.94 12.76
CA GLY A 84 -4.37 -10.35 12.40
C GLY A 84 -3.19 -11.12 11.79
N LYS A 85 -2.30 -11.60 12.68
CA LYS A 85 -1.42 -12.79 12.55
C LYS A 85 -0.04 -12.68 11.84
N SER A 86 0.95 -12.41 12.71
CA SER A 86 2.19 -13.19 12.92
C SER A 86 3.26 -13.22 11.82
N ALA A 87 4.14 -12.22 11.86
CA ALA A 87 5.54 -12.35 11.48
C ALA A 87 6.39 -12.70 12.73
N SER A 88 7.12 -13.79 12.67
CA SER A 88 8.29 -14.05 13.49
C SER A 88 9.37 -14.60 12.57
N ALA A 89 10.36 -13.77 12.25
CA ALA A 89 11.77 -14.04 12.53
C ALA A 89 12.71 -13.15 11.69
N HIS A 90 13.67 -12.55 12.40
CA HIS A 90 14.96 -12.01 11.95
C HIS A 90 14.99 -10.72 11.11
N TYR A 91 14.94 -9.57 11.80
CA TYR A 91 15.50 -8.32 11.27
C TYR A 91 16.97 -8.18 11.74
N SER A 92 17.91 -8.51 10.87
CA SER A 92 19.32 -8.20 11.04
C SER A 92 19.64 -6.81 10.46
N ARG A 93 20.32 -6.01 11.28
CA ARG A 93 20.83 -4.65 11.04
C ARG A 93 21.39 -4.46 9.60
N PRO A 94 20.98 -3.43 8.83
CA PRO A 94 21.52 -3.23 7.48
C PRO A 94 22.92 -2.61 7.52
N PRO A 95 23.89 -3.14 6.76
CA PRO A 95 25.17 -2.49 6.56
C PRO A 95 25.14 -1.52 5.37
N ASN A 96 26.00 -0.52 5.51
CA ASN A 96 26.37 0.59 4.64
C ASN A 96 26.01 0.49 3.13
N ILE A 97 25.35 1.54 2.65
CA ILE A 97 24.86 1.71 1.28
C ILE A 97 26.07 1.93 0.36
N SER A 98 26.56 0.85 -0.24
CA SER A 98 27.34 0.91 -1.48
C SER A 98 26.63 0.10 -2.54
N LYS A 99 26.33 0.78 -3.66
CA LYS A 99 25.97 0.26 -4.99
C LYS A 99 25.83 -1.26 -5.08
N ARG A 100 24.70 -1.80 -4.59
CA ARG A 100 24.15 -3.10 -4.95
C ARG A 100 22.76 -2.78 -5.47
N LYS A 101 22.54 -2.77 -6.79
CA LYS A 101 22.04 -3.96 -7.47
C LYS A 101 20.89 -4.61 -6.68
N LEU A 102 19.94 -3.79 -6.22
CA LEU A 102 18.63 -4.24 -5.80
C LEU A 102 17.86 -4.55 -7.07
N LEU A 103 17.92 -5.82 -7.45
CA LEU A 103 16.93 -6.48 -8.29
C LEU A 103 15.56 -6.26 -7.63
N ARG A 104 14.93 -5.13 -7.90
CA ARG A 104 13.49 -4.98 -7.86
C ARG A 104 13.05 -5.37 -9.26
N GLU A 105 12.13 -6.32 -9.38
CA GLU A 105 11.36 -6.44 -10.63
C GLU A 105 10.55 -5.15 -10.76
N ASN A 106 11.18 -4.12 -11.33
CA ASN A 106 10.53 -2.84 -11.55
C ASN A 106 9.43 -3.07 -12.59
N MET A 107 8.17 -2.90 -12.19
CA MET A 107 7.08 -2.74 -13.13
C MET A 107 7.34 -1.47 -13.93
N GLU A 108 7.81 -1.64 -15.16
CA GLU A 108 8.13 -0.55 -16.07
C GLU A 108 7.27 -0.70 -17.33
N ILE A 109 6.70 0.42 -17.77
CA ILE A 109 5.97 0.53 -19.02
C ILE A 109 6.62 1.66 -19.81
N LYS A 110 6.87 1.43 -21.10
CA LYS A 110 7.31 2.46 -22.04
C LYS A 110 6.14 2.84 -22.93
N VAL A 111 5.93 4.14 -23.07
CA VAL A 111 4.92 4.70 -23.96
C VAL A 111 5.65 5.53 -25.01
N ALA A 112 5.49 5.17 -26.28
CA ALA A 112 6.08 5.87 -27.41
C ALA A 112 4.97 6.43 -28.29
N HIS A 113 5.11 7.70 -28.70
CA HIS A 113 4.29 8.28 -29.75
C HIS A 113 4.56 7.55 -31.07
N LEU A 114 3.49 7.25 -31.81
CA LEU A 114 3.59 6.66 -33.14
C LEU A 114 3.33 7.72 -34.20
N ASP A 115 2.12 8.25 -34.21
CA ASP A 115 1.61 9.28 -35.10
C ASP A 115 0.37 9.94 -34.47
N HIS A 116 -0.03 11.10 -34.96
CA HIS A 116 -1.24 11.81 -34.49
C HIS A 116 -1.37 11.84 -32.95
N VAL A 117 -2.44 11.28 -32.41
CA VAL A 117 -2.70 11.11 -30.97
C VAL A 117 -2.63 9.64 -30.54
N ARG A 118 -1.85 8.84 -31.27
CA ARG A 118 -1.70 7.40 -31.09
C ARG A 118 -0.35 7.03 -30.48
N PHE A 119 -0.39 6.08 -29.55
CA PHE A 119 0.75 5.67 -28.75
C PHE A 119 0.85 4.15 -28.67
N SER A 120 2.08 3.63 -28.75
CA SER A 120 2.41 2.25 -28.42
C SER A 120 2.81 2.16 -26.96
N ILE A 121 2.14 1.30 -26.20
CA ILE A 121 2.41 1.04 -24.77
C ILE A 121 3.01 -0.37 -24.67
N GLN A 122 4.24 -0.46 -24.17
CA GLN A 122 5.01 -1.71 -24.15
C GLN A 122 5.52 -2.04 -22.76
N THR A 123 5.41 -3.32 -22.39
CA THR A 123 6.05 -3.87 -21.20
C THR A 123 6.31 -5.36 -21.39
N ARG A 124 7.49 -5.82 -20.96
CA ARG A 124 7.98 -7.18 -21.23
C ARG A 124 7.88 -7.49 -22.74
N GLY A 125 7.15 -8.53 -23.13
CA GLY A 125 6.88 -8.88 -24.55
C GLY A 125 5.48 -8.50 -25.05
N HIS A 126 4.74 -7.65 -24.33
CA HIS A 126 3.38 -7.25 -24.69
C HIS A 126 3.35 -5.82 -25.23
N THR A 127 2.47 -5.58 -26.20
CA THR A 127 2.19 -4.26 -26.77
C THR A 127 0.69 -4.05 -26.82
N ILE A 128 0.24 -2.87 -26.41
CA ILE A 128 -1.12 -2.38 -26.63
C ILE A 128 -1.06 -1.01 -27.30
N ILE A 129 -2.08 -0.69 -28.10
CA ILE A 129 -2.24 0.62 -28.72
C ILE A 129 -3.20 1.44 -27.85
N SER A 130 -2.82 2.68 -27.57
CA SER A 130 -3.74 3.70 -27.07
C SER A 130 -3.93 4.77 -28.13
N ASP A 131 -5.18 5.15 -28.37
CA ASP A 131 -5.56 6.11 -29.39
C ASP A 131 -6.72 6.98 -28.86
N GLN A 132 -7.27 7.83 -29.71
CA GLN A 132 -8.50 8.58 -29.45
C GLN A 132 -9.57 8.25 -30.51
N PRO A 133 -10.85 8.47 -30.21
CA PRO A 133 -11.90 8.48 -31.21
C PRO A 133 -11.63 9.49 -32.32
N VAL A 134 -12.27 9.29 -33.47
CA VAL A 134 -12.12 10.16 -34.65
C VAL A 134 -12.47 11.61 -34.33
N GLU A 135 -13.48 11.84 -33.49
CA GLU A 135 -13.92 13.18 -33.08
C GLU A 135 -12.89 13.91 -32.21
N ALA A 136 -11.95 13.17 -31.63
CA ALA A 136 -10.84 13.68 -30.82
C ALA A 136 -9.49 13.57 -31.57
N ALA A 137 -9.53 13.62 -32.90
CA ALA A 137 -8.38 13.60 -33.82
C ALA A 137 -7.53 12.32 -33.80
N GLY A 138 -8.08 11.22 -33.28
CA GLY A 138 -7.46 9.90 -33.37
C GLY A 138 -7.99 9.06 -34.52
N ASN A 139 -7.49 7.83 -34.61
CA ASN A 139 -7.89 6.87 -35.63
C ASN A 139 -8.79 5.76 -35.08
N ASP A 140 -9.20 5.87 -33.81
CA ASP A 140 -10.01 4.88 -33.07
C ASP A 140 -9.43 3.44 -33.17
N THR A 141 -8.10 3.32 -33.19
CA THR A 141 -7.41 2.02 -33.36
C THR A 141 -7.09 1.31 -32.05
N GLY A 142 -7.46 1.89 -30.91
CA GLY A 142 -7.24 1.33 -29.58
C GLY A 142 -7.95 2.13 -28.51
N MET A 143 -8.03 1.57 -27.31
CA MET A 143 -8.66 2.23 -26.17
C MET A 143 -7.98 3.57 -25.84
N THR A 144 -8.78 4.54 -25.42
CA THR A 144 -8.29 5.78 -24.85
C THR A 144 -7.53 5.53 -23.53
N PRO A 145 -6.63 6.43 -23.10
CA PRO A 145 -5.96 6.28 -21.81
C PRO A 145 -6.91 6.14 -20.61
N PRO A 146 -8.04 6.89 -20.53
CA PRO A 146 -9.05 6.64 -19.49
C PRO A 146 -9.71 5.25 -19.57
N GLU A 147 -10.00 4.73 -20.76
CA GLU A 147 -10.56 3.38 -20.90
C GLU A 147 -9.55 2.31 -20.49
N LEU A 148 -8.26 2.53 -20.76
CA LEU A 148 -7.19 1.65 -20.26
C LEU A 148 -7.10 1.65 -18.72
N LEU A 149 -7.37 2.78 -18.07
CA LEU A 149 -7.49 2.84 -16.60
C LEU A 149 -8.67 1.99 -16.11
N LEU A 150 -9.84 2.09 -16.76
CA LEU A 150 -11.02 1.28 -16.42
C LEU A 150 -10.77 -0.21 -16.68
N ALA A 151 -10.09 -0.55 -17.78
CA ALA A 151 -9.70 -1.92 -18.11
C ALA A 151 -8.74 -2.50 -17.07
N SER A 152 -7.78 -1.70 -16.58
CA SER A 152 -6.88 -2.08 -15.49
C SER A 152 -7.66 -2.39 -14.20
N LEU A 153 -8.60 -1.51 -13.82
CA LEU A 153 -9.43 -1.69 -12.63
C LEU A 153 -10.35 -2.92 -12.75
N GLY A 154 -11.05 -3.05 -13.87
CA GLY A 154 -12.00 -4.13 -14.12
C GLY A 154 -11.34 -5.50 -14.19
N SER A 155 -10.19 -5.62 -14.88
CA SER A 155 -9.43 -6.87 -14.95
C SER A 155 -8.85 -7.27 -13.60
N CYS A 156 -8.38 -6.31 -12.79
CA CYS A 156 -7.97 -6.55 -11.42
C CYS A 156 -9.13 -7.06 -10.55
N ALA A 157 -10.30 -6.40 -10.59
CA ALA A 157 -11.48 -6.85 -9.86
C ALA A 157 -11.94 -8.25 -10.29
N ALA A 158 -11.97 -8.51 -11.61
CA ALA A 158 -12.32 -9.81 -12.17
C ALA A 158 -11.37 -10.92 -11.71
N PHE A 159 -10.07 -10.64 -11.62
CA PHE A 159 -9.09 -11.59 -11.09
C PHE A 159 -9.46 -12.06 -9.69
N TYR A 160 -9.75 -11.14 -8.76
CA TYR A 160 -10.14 -11.50 -7.39
C TYR A 160 -11.47 -12.25 -7.34
N ALA A 161 -12.44 -11.87 -8.17
CA ALA A 161 -13.71 -12.56 -8.26
C ALA A 161 -13.56 -14.01 -8.75
N VAL A 162 -12.81 -14.23 -9.83
CA VAL A 162 -12.51 -15.57 -10.36
C VAL A 162 -11.76 -16.41 -9.33
N GLN A 163 -10.78 -15.82 -8.63
CA GLN A 163 -10.04 -16.53 -7.59
C GLN A 163 -10.93 -16.96 -6.42
N TYR A 164 -11.87 -16.11 -6.00
CA TYR A 164 -12.85 -16.49 -4.98
C TYR A 164 -13.69 -17.70 -5.41
N LEU A 165 -14.23 -17.68 -6.63
CA LEU A 165 -15.02 -18.82 -7.16
C LEU A 165 -14.20 -20.10 -7.23
N LYS A 166 -12.95 -20.01 -7.69
CA LYS A 166 -12.03 -21.15 -7.80
C LYS A 166 -11.72 -21.77 -6.43
N ILE A 167 -11.34 -20.96 -5.44
CA ILE A 167 -11.02 -21.43 -4.09
C ILE A 167 -12.23 -22.12 -3.44
N ARG A 168 -13.43 -21.60 -3.70
CA ARG A 168 -14.68 -22.17 -3.19
C ARG A 168 -15.27 -23.27 -4.08
N LYS A 169 -14.60 -23.62 -5.18
CA LYS A 169 -15.03 -24.64 -6.15
C LYS A 169 -16.45 -24.39 -6.70
N LEU A 170 -16.77 -23.12 -6.96
CA LEU A 170 -18.09 -22.69 -7.45
C LEU A 170 -18.12 -22.56 -8.98
N ALA A 171 -17.05 -22.02 -9.58
CA ALA A 171 -16.86 -21.91 -11.02
C ALA A 171 -15.38 -21.65 -11.34
N GLU A 172 -14.96 -21.96 -12.57
CA GLU A 172 -13.57 -21.76 -13.03
C GLU A 172 -13.42 -20.62 -14.06
N SER A 173 -14.52 -20.22 -14.71
CA SER A 173 -14.57 -19.18 -15.75
C SER A 173 -15.98 -18.55 -15.80
N GLY A 174 -16.17 -17.53 -16.65
CA GLY A 174 -17.48 -16.92 -16.91
C GLY A 174 -17.83 -15.70 -16.05
N VAL A 175 -16.89 -15.20 -15.25
CA VAL A 175 -17.07 -13.90 -14.57
C VAL A 175 -16.95 -12.78 -15.59
N GLU A 176 -17.94 -11.89 -15.62
CA GLU A 176 -17.90 -10.67 -16.41
C GLU A 176 -17.87 -9.46 -15.47
N VAL A 177 -17.04 -8.46 -15.81
CA VAL A 177 -16.94 -7.22 -15.04
C VAL A 177 -17.15 -6.03 -15.97
N THR A 178 -18.13 -5.20 -15.62
CA THR A 178 -18.36 -3.92 -16.28
C THR A 178 -17.91 -2.80 -15.35
N VAL A 179 -17.14 -1.84 -15.86
CA VAL A 179 -16.70 -0.67 -15.10
C VAL A 179 -17.27 0.58 -15.77
N HIS A 180 -17.99 1.37 -14.99
CA HIS A 180 -18.45 2.70 -15.39
C HIS A 180 -17.64 3.75 -14.64
N ALA A 181 -17.40 4.88 -15.28
CA ALA A 181 -16.81 6.06 -14.65
C ALA A 181 -17.20 7.33 -15.42
N GLU A 182 -17.06 8.48 -14.77
CA GLU A 182 -17.44 9.77 -15.32
C GLU A 182 -16.23 10.68 -15.47
N LYS A 183 -16.23 11.50 -16.53
CA LYS A 183 -15.28 12.60 -16.69
C LYS A 183 -15.76 13.78 -15.84
N LEU A 184 -15.08 14.03 -14.74
CA LEU A 184 -15.34 15.16 -13.86
C LEU A 184 -14.51 16.37 -14.28
N LYS A 185 -15.04 17.57 -14.04
CA LYS A 185 -14.34 18.84 -14.27
C LYS A 185 -13.79 19.39 -12.96
N GLN A 186 -12.84 20.33 -13.06
CA GLN A 186 -12.29 21.10 -11.92
C GLN A 186 -11.73 20.25 -10.75
N PRO A 187 -10.52 19.67 -10.88
CA PRO A 187 -9.74 19.50 -12.10
C PRO A 187 -10.33 18.41 -13.00
N SER A 188 -9.97 18.44 -14.29
CA SER A 188 -10.35 17.38 -15.24
C SER A 188 -9.77 16.05 -14.79
N ARG A 189 -10.62 15.06 -14.53
CA ARG A 189 -10.22 13.73 -14.02
C ARG A 189 -11.32 12.70 -14.27
N ILE A 190 -11.00 11.43 -14.07
CA ILE A 190 -11.99 10.36 -14.00
C ILE A 190 -12.44 10.19 -12.55
N GLY A 191 -13.73 10.06 -12.31
CA GLY A 191 -14.30 9.81 -10.98
C GLY A 191 -15.59 9.01 -11.07
N ASN A 192 -16.29 8.87 -9.93
CA ASN A 192 -17.57 8.16 -9.82
C ASN A 192 -17.52 6.74 -10.43
N PHE A 193 -16.49 5.98 -10.05
CA PHE A 193 -16.31 4.62 -10.52
C PHE A 193 -17.38 3.68 -9.96
N LEU A 194 -17.96 2.84 -10.82
CA LEU A 194 -18.86 1.74 -10.45
C LEU A 194 -18.36 0.46 -11.10
N ILE A 195 -18.05 -0.54 -10.28
CA ILE A 195 -17.67 -1.88 -10.73
C ILE A 195 -18.87 -2.80 -10.55
N GLN A 196 -19.33 -3.41 -11.64
CA GLN A 196 -20.39 -4.41 -11.63
C GLN A 196 -19.79 -5.78 -11.96
N VAL A 197 -19.94 -6.74 -11.06
CA VAL A 197 -19.44 -8.11 -11.23
C VAL A 197 -20.63 -9.04 -11.47
N ALA A 198 -20.72 -9.59 -12.67
CA ALA A 198 -21.69 -10.63 -13.02
C ALA A 198 -21.07 -12.01 -12.78
N CYS A 199 -21.71 -12.78 -11.90
CA CYS A 199 -21.29 -14.14 -11.56
C CYS A 199 -22.02 -15.15 -12.47
N PRO A 200 -21.34 -16.16 -13.03
CA PRO A 200 -21.94 -17.15 -13.93
C PRO A 200 -22.87 -18.15 -13.22
N VAL A 201 -22.84 -18.17 -11.87
CA VAL A 201 -23.62 -19.10 -11.04
C VAL A 201 -24.37 -18.34 -9.96
N PRO A 202 -25.54 -18.84 -9.51
CA PRO A 202 -26.24 -18.28 -8.37
C PRO A 202 -25.38 -18.44 -7.11
N LEU A 203 -25.28 -17.36 -6.32
CA LEU A 203 -24.55 -17.33 -5.07
C LEU A 203 -25.52 -17.21 -3.89
N SER A 204 -25.25 -17.95 -2.81
CA SER A 204 -25.89 -17.70 -1.52
C SER A 204 -25.49 -16.32 -0.97
N GLU A 205 -26.22 -15.80 0.01
CA GLU A 205 -25.91 -14.49 0.58
C GLU A 205 -24.51 -14.45 1.21
N GLU A 206 -24.12 -15.51 1.92
CA GLU A 206 -22.77 -15.64 2.47
C GLU A 206 -21.70 -15.65 1.37
N GLN A 207 -21.97 -16.32 0.25
CA GLN A 207 -21.06 -16.36 -0.90
C GLN A 207 -20.94 -15.01 -1.58
N LYS A 208 -22.04 -14.26 -1.73
CA LYS A 208 -22.02 -12.89 -2.25
C LYS A 208 -21.17 -11.98 -1.37
N GLN A 209 -21.35 -12.04 -0.05
CA GLN A 209 -20.52 -11.25 0.87
C GLN A 209 -19.04 -11.64 0.80
N GLY A 210 -18.75 -12.95 0.70
CA GLY A 210 -17.39 -13.44 0.50
C GLY A 210 -16.75 -12.96 -0.81
N MET A 211 -17.51 -12.99 -1.90
CA MET A 211 -17.13 -12.45 -3.20
C MET A 211 -16.80 -10.97 -3.10
N MET A 212 -17.69 -10.17 -2.49
CA MET A 212 -17.47 -8.73 -2.32
C MET A 212 -16.20 -8.45 -1.53
N ARG A 213 -15.96 -9.16 -0.42
CA ARG A 213 -14.71 -9.02 0.35
C ARG A 213 -13.47 -9.33 -0.49
N ALA A 214 -13.54 -10.35 -1.35
CA ALA A 214 -12.44 -10.70 -2.24
C ALA A 214 -12.18 -9.60 -3.28
N VAL A 215 -13.23 -9.09 -3.95
CA VAL A 215 -13.09 -8.02 -4.95
C VAL A 215 -12.53 -6.74 -4.34
N HIS A 216 -12.88 -6.40 -3.08
CA HIS A 216 -12.29 -5.27 -2.35
C HIS A 216 -10.79 -5.41 -2.06
N GLN A 217 -10.20 -6.59 -2.24
CA GLN A 217 -8.74 -6.77 -2.15
C GLN A 217 -8.02 -6.38 -3.45
N CYS A 218 -8.72 -5.97 -4.51
CA CYS A 218 -8.12 -5.55 -5.77
C CYS A 218 -7.06 -4.46 -5.56
N LEU A 219 -5.84 -4.74 -6.03
CA LEU A 219 -4.69 -3.85 -5.96
C LEU A 219 -4.99 -2.47 -6.56
N VAL A 220 -5.54 -2.42 -7.78
CA VAL A 220 -5.85 -1.16 -8.49
C VAL A 220 -6.92 -0.35 -7.76
N HIS A 221 -7.98 -1.02 -7.28
CA HIS A 221 -9.01 -0.39 -6.45
C HIS A 221 -8.39 0.25 -5.20
N ASN A 222 -7.53 -0.48 -4.49
CA ASN A 222 -6.88 0.01 -3.28
C ASN A 222 -5.91 1.16 -3.58
N THR A 223 -5.21 1.15 -4.72
CA THR A 223 -4.37 2.28 -5.17
C THR A 223 -5.20 3.53 -5.46
N LEU A 224 -6.40 3.40 -6.03
CA LEU A 224 -7.28 4.55 -6.28
C LEU A 224 -7.89 5.12 -4.99
N LEU A 225 -8.18 4.27 -4.00
CA LEU A 225 -8.67 4.70 -2.69
C LEU A 225 -7.57 5.26 -1.78
N ASN A 226 -6.32 4.88 -2.02
CA ASN A 226 -5.15 5.37 -1.29
C ASN A 226 -4.16 6.00 -2.30
N PRO A 227 -4.42 7.25 -2.72
CA PRO A 227 -3.72 7.85 -3.84
C PRO A 227 -2.20 7.84 -3.61
N PRO A 228 -1.41 7.25 -4.53
CA PRO A 228 0.04 7.23 -4.39
C PRO A 228 0.65 8.61 -4.69
N GLU A 229 1.86 8.84 -4.20
CA GLU A 229 2.68 9.96 -4.66
C GLU A 229 3.12 9.71 -6.10
N ILE A 230 2.92 10.70 -6.97
CA ILE A 230 3.29 10.65 -8.38
C ILE A 230 4.25 11.81 -8.67
N ALA A 231 5.51 11.48 -8.95
CA ALA A 231 6.53 12.45 -9.34
C ALA A 231 6.71 12.47 -10.87
N ILE A 232 6.83 13.66 -11.45
CA ILE A 232 7.12 13.86 -12.88
C ILE A 232 8.55 14.39 -13.02
N GLN A 233 9.34 13.73 -13.87
CA GLN A 233 10.69 14.17 -14.22
C GLN A 233 10.80 14.36 -15.73
N LEU A 234 11.35 15.49 -16.15
CA LEU A 234 11.61 15.80 -17.55
C LEU A 234 13.08 15.53 -17.86
N THR A 235 13.35 14.88 -18.98
CA THR A 235 14.70 14.74 -19.54
C THR A 235 14.69 15.32 -20.95
N THR A 236 15.68 16.15 -21.26
CA THR A 236 15.89 16.68 -22.61
C THR A 236 17.22 16.15 -23.14
N GLU A 237 17.30 15.94 -24.45
CA GLU A 237 18.60 15.73 -25.09
C GLU A 237 19.43 17.00 -24.90
N SER A 238 20.65 16.86 -24.39
CA SER A 238 21.60 17.97 -24.33
C SER A 238 22.08 18.28 -25.76
N PRO A 239 22.20 19.55 -26.17
CA PRO A 239 22.73 19.88 -27.49
C PRO A 239 24.12 19.25 -27.60
N THR A 240 24.29 18.32 -28.53
CA THR A 240 25.61 17.79 -28.86
C THR A 240 26.41 18.97 -29.40
N GLU A 241 27.53 19.33 -28.75
CA GLU A 241 28.45 20.34 -29.27
C GLU A 241 28.83 19.95 -30.70
N ALA A 242 28.23 20.66 -31.66
CA ALA A 242 28.60 20.56 -33.06
C ALA A 242 30.10 20.85 -33.12
N GLN A 243 30.88 19.84 -33.50
CA GLN A 243 32.31 19.97 -33.76
C GLN A 243 32.49 21.05 -34.81
N VAL A 244 32.87 22.25 -34.35
CA VAL A 244 33.41 23.32 -35.19
C VAL A 244 34.81 22.86 -35.59
N GLN A 245 34.88 22.04 -36.64
CA GLN A 245 36.10 21.91 -37.44
C GLN A 245 36.10 23.08 -38.43
N ARG A 246 36.90 24.10 -38.11
CA ARG A 246 37.41 25.09 -39.08
C ARG A 246 38.78 24.65 -39.55
#